data_AF-A0A7W5ZZ03-F1
#
_entry.id   AF-A0A7W5ZZ03-F1
#
_cell.length_a   1.000
_cell.length_b   1.000
_cell.length_c   1.000
_cell.angle_alpha   90.00
_cell.angle_beta   90.00
_cell.angle_gamma   90.00
#
_symmetry.space_group_name_H-M   'P 1'
#
loop_
_entity.id
_entity.type
_entity.pdbx_description
1 polymer ?
#
loop_
_entity_poly.entity_id
_entity_poly.type
_entity_poly.pdbx_seq_one_letter_code
_entity_poly.pdbx_strand_id
1 'polypeptide(L)'
;MMKLVQNLESVLDAIRCLNVELESHSALADRLGLAHAFYVLERDGEGPLFGFSKFVGYEKLSAEQYLNNYGKLDGRNTENALRPWFDEVRPSTPEYARLYSELEAWLNQYGKRPRGGKAQKVRIMVVRPELREARRGTTEDRRLLELMLAVADLLPVRQRHELRAAL
;
A
#
# COMPACT_ATOMS: atom_id res chain seq x y z
N MET A 1 1.50 -19.49 17.13
CA MET A 1 0.45 -18.88 16.29
C MET A 1 0.98 -17.54 15.81
N MET A 2 0.97 -17.27 14.50
CA MET A 2 1.45 -15.99 13.97
C MET A 2 0.42 -14.89 14.26
N LYS A 3 0.90 -13.68 14.55
CA LYS A 3 0.04 -12.54 14.89
C LYS A 3 -0.45 -11.84 13.63
N LEU A 4 -1.72 -11.45 13.63
CA LEU A 4 -2.29 -10.60 12.59
C LEU A 4 -1.83 -9.15 12.80
N VAL A 5 -1.68 -8.42 11.71
CA VAL A 5 -1.38 -6.98 11.71
C VAL A 5 -2.36 -6.18 12.57
N GLN A 6 -1.86 -5.18 13.28
CA GLN A 6 -2.65 -4.35 14.20
C GLN A 6 -2.78 -2.88 13.74
N ASN A 7 -1.99 -2.46 12.75
CA ASN A 7 -2.01 -1.08 12.24
C ASN A 7 -1.62 -1.03 10.76
N LEU A 8 -2.01 0.06 10.09
CA LEU A 8 -1.76 0.27 8.67
C LEU A 8 -0.27 0.28 8.31
N GLU A 9 0.58 0.96 9.08
CA GLU A 9 2.03 1.03 8.78
C GLU A 9 2.66 -0.37 8.70
N SER A 10 2.29 -1.28 9.60
CA SER A 10 2.78 -2.67 9.59
C SER A 10 2.39 -3.42 8.31
N VAL A 11 1.20 -3.14 7.75
CA VAL A 11 0.76 -3.73 6.47
C VAL A 11 1.58 -3.18 5.31
N LEU A 12 1.81 -1.87 5.29
CA LEU A 12 2.53 -1.22 4.20
C LEU A 12 4.01 -1.60 4.22
N ASP A 13 4.60 -1.74 5.40
CA ASP A 13 5.93 -2.33 5.57
C ASP A 13 5.97 -3.78 5.10
N ALA A 14 4.92 -4.57 5.36
CA ALA A 14 4.84 -5.93 4.85
C ALA A 14 4.74 -5.97 3.30
N ILE A 15 4.05 -5.01 2.66
CA ILE A 15 4.04 -4.87 1.19
C ILE A 15 5.45 -4.54 0.68
N ARG A 16 6.17 -3.62 1.32
CA ARG A 16 7.56 -3.29 0.95
C ARG A 16 8.47 -4.51 1.10
N CYS A 17 8.40 -5.19 2.25
CA CYS A 17 9.17 -6.39 2.55
C CYS A 17 8.94 -7.49 1.52
N LEU A 18 7.67 -7.76 1.18
CA LEU A 18 7.31 -8.73 0.14
C LEU A 18 8.01 -8.44 -1.18
N ASN A 19 8.01 -7.18 -1.63
CA ASN A 19 8.60 -6.81 -2.92
C ASN A 19 10.12 -6.96 -2.92
N VAL A 20 10.79 -6.73 -1.78
CA VAL A 20 12.23 -7.02 -1.61
C VAL A 20 12.49 -8.54 -1.61
N GLU A 21 11.70 -9.31 -0.88
CA GLU A 21 11.93 -10.76 -0.76
C GLU A 21 11.64 -11.53 -2.05
N LEU A 22 10.72 -11.04 -2.89
CA LEU A 22 10.41 -11.64 -4.19
C LEU A 22 11.62 -11.69 -5.14
N GLU A 23 12.59 -10.79 -5.00
CA GLU A 23 13.82 -10.80 -5.80
C GLU A 23 14.71 -12.01 -5.52
N SER A 24 14.65 -12.55 -4.29
CA SER A 24 15.51 -13.63 -3.82
C SER A 24 14.78 -14.96 -3.58
N HIS A 25 13.44 -14.99 -3.64
CA HIS A 25 12.62 -16.16 -3.32
C HIS A 25 11.65 -16.54 -4.45
N SER A 26 12.14 -17.27 -5.45
CA SER A 26 11.30 -17.74 -6.58
C SER A 26 10.08 -18.56 -6.16
N ALA A 27 10.20 -19.39 -5.12
CA ALA A 27 9.10 -20.17 -4.58
C ALA A 27 7.98 -19.31 -3.95
N LEU A 28 8.30 -18.08 -3.49
CA LEU A 28 7.31 -17.11 -3.06
C LEU A 28 6.58 -16.50 -4.27
N ALA A 29 7.33 -16.19 -5.33
CA ALA A 29 6.78 -15.66 -6.58
C ALA A 29 5.77 -16.63 -7.24
N ASP A 30 5.96 -17.95 -7.09
CA ASP A 30 5.01 -18.97 -7.51
C ASP A 30 3.62 -18.84 -6.88
N ARG A 31 3.51 -18.17 -5.73
CA ARG A 31 2.25 -18.01 -5.00
C ARG A 31 1.45 -16.79 -5.45
N LEU A 32 2.07 -15.86 -6.18
CA LEU A 32 1.43 -14.64 -6.65
C LEU A 32 0.20 -14.93 -7.52
N GLY A 33 0.32 -15.88 -8.47
CA GLY A 33 -0.77 -16.26 -9.37
C GLY A 33 -1.97 -16.95 -8.69
N LEU A 34 -1.87 -17.25 -7.39
CA LEU A 34 -2.95 -17.92 -6.63
C LEU A 34 -3.82 -16.93 -5.85
N ALA A 35 -3.33 -15.69 -5.67
CA ALA A 35 -4.00 -14.69 -4.86
C ALA A 35 -5.30 -14.19 -5.51
N HIS A 36 -6.32 -13.99 -4.66
CA HIS A 36 -7.63 -13.47 -5.06
C HIS A 36 -7.78 -11.96 -4.83
N ALA A 37 -6.98 -11.40 -3.93
CA ALA A 37 -6.99 -10.01 -3.56
C ALA A 37 -5.56 -9.48 -3.48
N PHE A 38 -5.32 -8.36 -4.14
CA PHE A 38 -4.06 -7.65 -4.12
C PHE A 38 -4.23 -6.30 -3.41
N TYR A 39 -3.29 -5.99 -2.52
CA TYR A 39 -3.26 -4.76 -1.72
C TYR A 39 -2.21 -3.83 -2.31
N VAL A 40 -2.60 -2.58 -2.50
CA VAL A 40 -1.81 -1.59 -3.23
C VAL A 40 -1.19 -0.58 -2.27
N LEU A 41 0.12 -0.42 -2.37
CA LEU A 41 0.85 0.72 -1.82
C LEU A 41 1.22 1.65 -2.97
N GLU A 42 0.51 2.76 -3.08
CA GLU A 42 0.87 3.84 -4.01
C GLU A 42 2.10 4.59 -3.51
N ARG A 43 2.95 5.04 -4.44
CA ARG A 43 4.19 5.76 -4.18
C ARG A 43 4.26 6.99 -5.07
N ASP A 44 4.63 8.13 -4.50
CA ASP A 44 4.64 9.38 -5.24
C ASP A 44 5.74 9.35 -6.31
N GLY A 45 5.38 9.59 -7.58
CA GLY A 45 6.31 9.61 -8.70
C GLY A 45 6.86 8.24 -9.12
N GLU A 46 6.43 7.14 -8.48
CA GLU A 46 6.86 5.77 -8.79
C GLU A 46 5.66 4.83 -9.03
N GLY A 47 5.92 3.68 -9.67
CA GLY A 47 4.89 2.64 -9.80
C GLY A 47 4.48 2.07 -8.43
N PRO A 48 3.22 1.61 -8.26
CA PRO A 48 2.77 1.05 -7.00
C PRO A 48 3.48 -0.26 -6.68
N LEU A 49 3.50 -0.60 -5.39
CA LEU A 49 3.85 -1.93 -4.92
C LEU A 49 2.58 -2.74 -4.63
N PHE A 50 2.65 -4.03 -4.92
CA PHE A 50 1.55 -4.96 -4.70
C PHE A 50 1.90 -5.97 -3.62
N GLY A 51 0.90 -6.34 -2.82
CA GLY A 51 0.96 -7.51 -1.96
C GLY A 51 -0.32 -8.30 -1.96
N PHE A 52 -0.36 -9.45 -1.28
CA PHE A 52 -1.56 -10.29 -1.20
C PHE A 52 -1.87 -10.64 0.26
N SER A 53 -3.17 -10.81 0.56
CA SER A 53 -3.71 -10.87 1.94
C SER A 53 -2.93 -11.80 2.87
N LYS A 54 -2.68 -13.03 2.41
CA LYS A 54 -2.03 -14.08 3.22
C LYS A 54 -0.60 -13.73 3.63
N PHE A 55 0.09 -12.85 2.91
CA PHE A 55 1.42 -12.39 3.29
C PHE A 55 1.35 -11.12 4.14
N VAL A 56 0.63 -10.10 3.65
CA VAL A 56 0.64 -8.76 4.26
C VAL A 56 -0.26 -8.62 5.49
N GLY A 57 -1.12 -9.61 5.75
CA GLY A 57 -2.02 -9.60 6.91
C GLY A 57 -1.44 -10.20 8.19
N TYR A 58 -0.20 -10.70 8.16
CA TYR A 58 0.52 -11.15 9.36
C TYR A 58 1.68 -10.21 9.70
N GLU A 59 1.93 -10.01 10.99
CA GLU A 59 3.04 -9.16 11.44
C GLU A 59 4.39 -9.80 11.12
N LYS A 60 5.29 -9.00 10.51
CA LYS A 60 6.71 -9.35 10.28
C LYS A 60 6.91 -10.73 9.65
N LEU A 61 6.00 -11.12 8.75
CA LEU A 61 6.09 -12.39 8.05
C LEU A 61 7.19 -12.31 6.99
N SER A 62 8.17 -13.22 7.06
CA SER A 62 9.17 -13.39 6.00
C SER A 62 8.76 -14.46 4.98
N ALA A 63 9.42 -14.48 3.83
CA ALA A 63 9.26 -15.46 2.77
C ALA A 63 9.40 -16.89 3.30
N GLU A 64 10.46 -17.16 4.05
CA GLU A 64 10.73 -18.46 4.65
C GLU A 64 9.60 -18.86 5.61
N GLN A 65 9.18 -17.95 6.48
CA GLN A 65 8.09 -18.22 7.42
C GLN A 65 6.78 -18.50 6.70
N TYR A 66 6.47 -17.72 5.67
CA TYR A 66 5.29 -17.91 4.83
C TYR A 66 5.30 -19.27 4.13
N LEU A 67 6.41 -19.63 3.49
CA LEU A 67 6.54 -20.90 2.75
C LEU A 67 6.48 -22.11 3.69
N ASN A 68 7.19 -22.06 4.82
CA ASN A 68 7.23 -23.15 5.80
C ASN A 68 5.89 -23.37 6.53
N ASN A 69 5.05 -22.33 6.61
CA ASN A 69 3.78 -22.37 7.34
C ASN A 69 2.55 -22.22 6.44
N TYR A 70 2.70 -22.25 5.11
CA TYR A 70 1.64 -21.89 4.16
C TYR A 70 0.28 -22.55 4.43
N GLY A 71 0.28 -23.83 4.81
CA GLY A 71 -0.94 -24.59 5.13
C GLY A 71 -1.62 -24.21 6.44
N LYS A 72 -0.91 -23.55 7.36
CA LYS A 72 -1.42 -23.04 8.65
C LYS A 72 -1.87 -21.58 8.59
N LEU A 73 -1.51 -20.87 7.52
CA LEU A 73 -1.96 -19.50 7.28
C LEU A 73 -3.37 -19.51 6.69
N ASP A 74 -4.20 -18.57 7.14
CA ASP A 74 -5.59 -18.43 6.70
C ASP A 74 -5.82 -17.05 6.08
N GLY A 75 -6.09 -17.07 4.77
CA GLY A 75 -6.39 -15.85 4.00
C GLY A 75 -7.63 -15.12 4.50
N ARG A 76 -8.62 -15.84 5.04
CA ARG A 76 -9.87 -15.24 5.56
C ARG A 76 -9.61 -14.38 6.79
N ASN A 77 -8.75 -14.87 7.69
CA ASN A 77 -8.35 -14.12 8.89
C ASN A 77 -7.57 -12.86 8.51
N THR A 78 -6.64 -12.96 7.54
CA THR A 78 -5.90 -11.80 7.06
C THR A 78 -6.79 -10.78 6.36
N GLU A 79 -7.74 -11.19 5.53
CA GLU A 79 -8.65 -10.25 4.87
C GLU A 79 -9.53 -9.51 5.88
N ASN A 80 -10.01 -10.21 6.92
CA ASN A 80 -10.75 -9.58 8.01
C ASN A 80 -9.89 -8.55 8.77
N ALA A 81 -8.62 -8.88 9.05
CA ALA A 81 -7.70 -7.96 9.72
C ALA A 81 -7.39 -6.72 8.87
N LEU A 82 -7.32 -6.87 7.53
CA LEU A 82 -6.97 -5.79 6.62
C LEU A 82 -8.15 -4.85 6.27
N ARG A 83 -9.39 -5.33 6.45
CA ARG A 83 -10.62 -4.60 6.12
C ARG A 83 -10.71 -3.17 6.68
N PRO A 84 -10.22 -2.84 7.89
CA PRO A 84 -10.33 -1.49 8.43
C PRO A 84 -9.57 -0.42 7.63
N TRP A 85 -8.58 -0.81 6.81
CA TRP A 85 -7.69 0.16 6.15
C TRP A 85 -7.79 0.20 4.64
N PHE A 86 -8.47 -0.76 4.01
CA PHE A 86 -8.56 -0.87 2.56
C PHE A 86 -9.98 -0.94 2.07
N ASP A 87 -10.21 -0.37 0.90
CA ASP A 87 -11.44 -0.52 0.12
C ASP A 87 -11.14 -1.18 -1.22
N GLU A 88 -12.13 -1.91 -1.73
CA GLU A 88 -12.04 -2.56 -3.03
C GLU A 88 -12.33 -1.55 -4.16
N VAL A 89 -11.43 -1.47 -5.14
CA VAL A 89 -11.63 -0.67 -6.34
C VAL A 89 -12.65 -1.38 -7.24
N ARG A 90 -13.71 -0.67 -7.62
CA ARG A 90 -14.78 -1.24 -8.45
C ARG A 90 -14.25 -1.62 -9.85
N PRO A 91 -14.50 -2.86 -10.34
CA PRO A 91 -13.98 -3.35 -11.62
C PRO A 91 -14.37 -2.57 -12.89
N SER A 92 -15.36 -1.68 -12.81
CA SER A 92 -15.86 -0.85 -13.91
C SER A 92 -15.20 0.54 -13.96
N THR A 93 -14.30 0.86 -13.04
CA THR A 93 -13.69 2.19 -12.94
C THR A 93 -12.40 2.29 -13.76
N PRO A 94 -12.03 3.49 -14.25
CA PRO A 94 -10.73 3.73 -14.86
C PRO A 94 -9.55 3.42 -13.93
N GLU A 95 -9.71 3.69 -12.63
CA GLU A 95 -8.70 3.39 -11.62
C GLU A 95 -8.41 1.89 -11.52
N TYR A 96 -9.46 1.05 -11.54
CA TYR A 96 -9.29 -0.39 -11.58
C TYR A 96 -8.53 -0.82 -12.85
N ALA A 97 -8.90 -0.29 -14.02
CA ALA A 97 -8.24 -0.65 -15.27
C ALA A 97 -6.75 -0.31 -15.26
N ARG A 98 -6.40 0.87 -14.73
CA ARG A 98 -5.00 1.31 -14.53
C ARG A 98 -4.25 0.35 -13.59
N LEU A 99 -4.75 0.17 -12.37
CA LEU A 99 -4.10 -0.67 -11.35
C LEU A 99 -4.01 -2.13 -11.78
N TYR A 100 -5.00 -2.64 -12.51
CA TYR A 100 -4.98 -4.00 -13.04
C TYR A 100 -3.91 -4.16 -14.12
N SER A 101 -3.73 -3.17 -15.01
CA SER A 101 -2.65 -3.20 -16.01
C SER A 101 -1.27 -3.14 -15.34
N GLU A 102 -1.12 -2.35 -14.28
CA GLU A 102 0.13 -2.26 -13.50
C GLU A 102 0.39 -3.58 -12.74
N LEU A 103 -0.66 -4.20 -12.19
CA LEU A 103 -0.58 -5.51 -11.56
C LEU A 103 -0.18 -6.60 -12.57
N GLU A 104 -0.74 -6.59 -13.78
CA GLU A 104 -0.34 -7.51 -14.84
C GLU A 104 1.12 -7.35 -15.22
N ALA A 105 1.59 -6.11 -15.37
CA ALA A 105 2.99 -5.82 -15.65
C ALA A 105 3.92 -6.31 -14.53
N TRP A 106 3.55 -6.08 -13.27
CA TRP A 106 4.30 -6.55 -12.11
C TRP A 106 4.35 -8.09 -12.02
N LEU A 107 3.21 -8.77 -12.17
CA LEU A 107 3.17 -10.24 -12.16
C LEU A 107 3.98 -10.86 -13.32
N ASN A 108 4.00 -10.21 -14.48
CA ASN A 108 4.73 -10.69 -15.65
C ASN A 108 6.25 -10.72 -15.43
N GLN A 109 6.79 -9.86 -14.55
CA GLN A 109 8.22 -9.90 -14.15
C GLN A 109 8.61 -11.25 -13.53
N TYR A 110 7.64 -11.95 -12.94
CA TYR A 110 7.80 -13.27 -12.33
C TYR A 110 7.25 -14.41 -13.20
N GLY A 111 6.90 -14.14 -14.46
CA GLY A 111 6.25 -15.10 -15.34
C GLY A 111 4.85 -15.52 -14.89
N LYS A 112 4.17 -14.68 -14.10
CA LYS A 112 2.82 -14.95 -13.55
C LYS A 112 1.77 -14.06 -14.23
N ARG A 113 0.51 -14.40 -13.99
CA ARG A 113 -0.68 -13.64 -14.41
C ARG A 113 -1.70 -13.60 -13.28
N PRO A 114 -2.59 -12.58 -13.24
CA PRO A 114 -3.70 -12.57 -12.29
C PRO A 114 -4.53 -13.84 -12.42
N ARG A 115 -4.95 -14.38 -11.28
CA ARG A 115 -5.80 -15.57 -11.24
C ARG A 115 -7.07 -15.34 -12.06
N GLY A 116 -7.45 -16.33 -12.87
CA GLY A 116 -8.72 -16.30 -13.61
C GLY A 116 -8.73 -15.43 -14.87
N GLY A 117 -7.65 -14.68 -15.13
CA GLY A 117 -7.48 -13.86 -16.34
C GLY A 117 -8.66 -12.92 -16.60
N LYS A 118 -9.04 -12.77 -17.87
CA LYS A 118 -10.15 -11.88 -18.28
C LYS A 118 -11.53 -12.35 -17.81
N ALA A 119 -11.68 -13.63 -17.45
CA ALA A 119 -12.97 -14.23 -17.09
C ALA A 119 -13.31 -14.06 -15.61
N GLN A 120 -12.30 -13.94 -14.73
CA GLN A 120 -12.50 -13.72 -13.30
C GLN A 120 -11.49 -12.67 -12.84
N LYS A 121 -12.01 -11.46 -12.61
CA LYS A 121 -11.24 -10.32 -12.13
C LYS A 121 -10.84 -10.52 -10.67
N VAL A 122 -9.56 -10.29 -10.35
CA VAL A 122 -9.06 -10.26 -8.96
C VAL A 122 -9.53 -8.98 -8.26
N ARG A 123 -9.59 -9.00 -6.93
CA ARG A 123 -9.88 -7.79 -6.15
C ARG A 123 -8.61 -6.96 -6.01
N ILE A 124 -8.75 -5.65 -6.23
CA ILE A 124 -7.67 -4.68 -5.99
C ILE A 124 -8.10 -3.82 -4.81
N MET A 125 -7.30 -3.85 -3.76
CA MET A 125 -7.57 -3.22 -2.48
C MET A 125 -6.66 -1.99 -2.34
N VAL A 126 -7.25 -0.81 -2.24
CA VAL A 126 -6.55 0.47 -2.08
C VAL A 126 -6.73 0.99 -0.66
N VAL A 127 -5.71 1.66 -0.11
CA VAL A 127 -5.84 2.33 1.19
C VAL A 127 -7.02 3.28 1.14
N ARG A 128 -7.86 3.28 2.18
CA ARG A 128 -9.04 4.15 2.26
C ARG A 128 -8.69 5.63 2.07
N PRO A 129 -9.48 6.41 1.33
CA PRO A 129 -9.21 7.84 1.09
C PRO A 129 -8.94 8.62 2.39
N GLU A 130 -9.75 8.42 3.42
CA GLU A 130 -9.59 9.10 4.72
C GLU A 130 -8.25 8.83 5.41
N LEU A 131 -7.66 7.65 5.18
CA LEU A 131 -6.34 7.28 5.71
C LEU A 131 -5.21 7.75 4.79
N ARG A 132 -5.47 7.92 3.49
CA ARG A 132 -4.52 8.51 2.54
C ARG A 132 -4.34 9.99 2.80
N GLU A 133 -5.43 10.73 2.98
CA GLU A 133 -5.42 12.17 3.26
C GLU A 133 -4.73 12.49 4.59
N ALA A 134 -5.03 11.74 5.65
CA ALA A 134 -4.36 11.85 6.94
C ALA A 134 -2.84 11.60 6.86
N ARG A 135 -2.37 10.82 5.87
CA ARG A 135 -0.95 10.55 5.61
C ARG A 135 -0.32 11.53 4.63
N ARG A 136 -1.09 12.14 3.72
CA ARG A 136 -0.61 13.17 2.78
C ARG A 136 -0.47 14.54 3.45
N GLY A 137 -1.21 14.80 4.53
CA GLY A 137 -1.16 16.03 5.33
C GLY A 137 0.15 16.26 6.12
N THR A 138 1.29 15.77 5.65
CA THR A 138 2.56 15.95 6.39
C THR A 138 3.73 16.43 5.55
N THR A 139 3.70 16.32 4.23
CA THR A 139 4.83 16.81 3.40
C THR A 139 4.49 18.14 2.72
N GLU A 140 3.32 18.25 2.09
CA GLU A 140 2.89 19.51 1.47
C GLU A 140 2.49 20.53 2.54
N ASP A 141 1.77 20.12 3.58
CA ASP A 141 1.42 20.98 4.72
C ASP A 141 2.67 21.45 5.47
N ARG A 142 3.66 20.55 5.63
CA ARG A 142 4.94 20.91 6.24
C ARG A 142 5.74 21.86 5.37
N ARG A 143 5.77 21.63 4.05
CA ARG A 143 6.44 22.49 3.08
C ARG A 143 5.77 23.86 2.99
N LEU A 144 4.44 23.91 3.09
CA LEU A 144 3.68 25.15 3.13
C LEU A 144 3.93 25.92 4.42
N LEU A 145 3.94 25.23 5.57
CA LEU A 145 4.33 25.82 6.85
C LEU A 145 5.77 26.36 6.82
N GLU A 146 6.73 25.59 6.29
CA GLU A 146 8.11 26.02 6.15
C GLU A 146 8.24 27.23 5.20
N LEU A 147 7.45 27.28 4.13
CA LEU A 147 7.37 28.45 3.26
C LEU A 147 6.77 29.66 3.99
N MET A 148 5.69 29.49 4.75
CA MET A 148 5.08 30.57 5.54
C MET A 148 6.05 31.13 6.59
N LEU A 149 6.83 30.26 7.24
CA LEU A 149 7.88 30.65 8.17
C LEU A 149 9.00 31.42 7.47
N ALA A 150 9.49 30.92 6.32
CA ALA A 150 10.52 31.60 5.54
C ALA A 150 10.05 32.98 5.04
N VAL A 151 8.80 33.09 4.59
CA VAL A 151 8.19 34.37 4.22
C VAL A 151 8.13 35.30 5.43
N ALA A 152 7.66 34.82 6.58
CA ALA A 152 7.58 35.62 7.80
C ALA A 152 8.95 36.15 8.24
N ASP A 153 10.02 35.36 8.12
CA ASP A 153 11.38 35.78 8.48
C ASP A 153 11.93 36.89 7.58
N LEU A 154 11.49 36.96 6.32
CA LEU A 154 11.86 38.02 5.37
C LEU A 154 11.08 39.32 5.61
N LEU A 155 9.99 39.28 6.38
CA LEU A 155 9.17 40.46 6.63
C LEU A 155 9.78 41.38 7.72
N PRO A 156 9.71 42.71 7.52
CA PRO A 156 9.94 43.68 8.59
C PRO A 156 9.08 43.38 9.83
N VAL A 157 9.60 43.70 11.02
CA VAL A 157 8.96 43.39 12.32
C VAL A 157 7.48 43.81 12.37
N ARG A 158 7.16 44.99 11.84
CA ARG A 158 5.77 45.50 11.78
C ARG A 158 4.84 44.59 10.95
N GLN A 159 5.30 44.12 9.79
CA GLN A 159 4.53 43.24 8.91
C GLN A 159 4.42 41.82 9.48
N ARG A 160 5.40 41.35 10.26
CA ARG A 160 5.28 40.10 11.04
C ARG A 160 4.17 40.20 12.09
N HIS A 161 4.04 41.33 12.78
CA HIS A 161 2.96 41.54 13.74
C HIS A 161 1.59 41.59 13.05
N GLU A 162 1.49 42.21 11.88
CA GLU A 162 0.27 42.23 11.07
C GLU A 162 -0.10 40.83 10.57
N LEU A 163 0.87 40.05 10.07
CA LEU A 163 0.66 38.65 9.67
C LEU A 163 0.19 37.80 10.85
N ARG A 164 0.79 37.96 12.04
CA ARG A 164 0.41 37.22 13.25
C ARG A 164 -1.00 37.57 13.75
N ALA A 165 -1.50 38.77 13.47
CA ALA A 165 -2.84 39.20 13.84
C ALA A 165 -3.92 38.73 12.84
N ALA A 166 -3.51 38.36 11.61
CA ALA A 166 -4.38 37.92 10.53
C ALA A 166 -4.51 36.39 10.40
N LEU A 167 -3.62 35.64 11.05
CA LEU A 167 -3.66 34.17 11.21
C LEU A 167 -4.34 33.80 12.52
#